data_AF-A0A1F6WNP5-F1
#
_entry.id   AF-A0A1F6WNP5-F1
#
_cell.length_a   1.000
_cell.length_b   1.000
_cell.length_c   1.000
_cell.angle_alpha   90.00
_cell.angle_beta   90.00
_cell.angle_gamma   90.00
#
_symmetry.space_group_name_H-M   'P 1'
#
loop_
_entity.id
_entity.type
_entity.pdbx_description
1 polymer ?
#
loop_
_entity_poly.entity_id
_entity_poly.type
_entity_poly.pdbx_seq_one_letter_code
_entity_poly.pdbx_strand_id
1 'polypeptide(L)'
;MQGARSLDSLQKIKDFFQVGNIHINRRHDNHKEDLYHYVVTKRKDLLEVIIPFFRIYELQTAKKKDFELFAQCLELMKDDKHLTHVGAIEIALMCEKMNHQKSRTELIRILRDQMSDSL
;
A
#
# COMPACT_ATOMS: atom_id res chain seq x y z
N MET A 1 8.21 2.76 9.42
CA MET A 1 7.92 2.72 10.87
C MET A 1 9.15 3.20 11.59
N GLN A 2 9.01 4.05 12.59
CA GLN A 2 10.10 4.56 13.42
C GLN A 2 9.64 4.63 14.88
N GLY A 3 10.56 4.49 15.83
CA GLY A 3 10.27 4.75 17.25
C GLY A 3 10.04 6.24 17.52
N ALA A 4 9.46 6.55 18.70
CA ALA A 4 9.18 7.92 19.12
C ALA A 4 10.41 8.86 19.01
N ARG A 5 11.59 8.35 19.32
CA ARG A 5 12.86 9.12 19.23
C ARG A 5 13.20 9.60 17.81
N SER A 6 12.71 8.91 16.79
CA SER A 6 12.97 9.22 15.38
C SER A 6 11.72 9.77 14.67
N LEU A 7 10.71 10.24 15.42
CA LEU A 7 9.48 10.80 14.87
C LEU A 7 9.74 11.98 13.90
N ASP A 8 10.74 12.81 14.19
CA ASP A 8 11.16 13.92 13.34
C ASP A 8 11.49 13.49 11.90
N SER A 9 12.06 12.29 11.71
CA SER A 9 12.33 11.76 10.37
C SER A 9 11.04 11.50 9.57
N LEU A 10 9.98 11.05 10.24
CA LEU A 10 8.68 10.85 9.59
C LEU A 10 8.00 12.19 9.30
N GLN A 11 8.19 13.18 10.17
CA GLN A 11 7.69 14.54 9.95
C GLN A 11 8.34 15.15 8.69
N LYS A 12 9.66 15.02 8.54
CA LYS A 12 10.39 15.43 7.33
C LYS A 12 9.86 14.75 6.06
N ILE A 13 9.52 13.46 6.11
CA ILE A 13 8.94 12.75 4.97
C ILE A 13 7.55 13.29 4.63
N LYS A 14 6.70 13.52 5.65
CA LYS A 14 5.37 14.12 5.48
C LYS A 14 5.47 15.52 4.89
N ASP A 15 6.40 16.33 5.35
CA ASP A 15 6.62 17.69 4.85
C ASP A 15 7.27 17.69 3.46
N PHE A 16 8.04 16.67 3.10
CA PHE A 16 8.54 16.51 1.75
C PHE A 16 7.42 16.20 0.75
N PHE A 17 6.58 15.20 1.06
CA PHE A 17 5.53 14.75 0.15
C PHE A 17 4.26 15.60 0.20
N GLN A 18 4.04 16.36 1.29
CA GLN A 18 2.84 17.19 1.52
C GLN A 18 1.51 16.41 1.47
N VAL A 19 1.56 15.08 1.55
CA VAL A 19 0.41 14.17 1.60
C VAL A 19 0.58 13.15 2.72
N GLY A 20 -0.45 12.34 2.96
CA GLY A 20 -0.41 11.30 4.00
C GLY A 20 -0.41 11.82 5.43
N ASN A 21 -0.40 10.89 6.38
CA ASN A 21 -0.50 11.15 7.81
C ASN A 21 0.45 10.25 8.61
N ILE A 22 0.86 10.74 9.77
CA ILE A 22 1.62 9.94 10.73
C ILE A 22 0.63 9.31 11.71
N HIS A 23 0.64 7.99 11.79
CA HIS A 23 -0.18 7.22 12.72
C HIS A 23 0.69 6.63 13.82
N ILE A 24 0.16 6.64 15.05
CA ILE A 24 0.77 5.97 16.18
C ILE A 24 0.30 4.51 16.26
N ASN A 25 1.24 3.61 16.43
CA ASN A 25 1.01 2.22 16.77
C ASN A 25 1.47 2.04 18.22
N ARG A 26 0.49 2.15 19.14
CA ARG A 26 0.74 2.07 20.57
C ARG A 26 1.15 0.66 20.96
N ARG A 27 2.25 0.56 21.68
CA ARG A 27 2.74 -0.72 22.17
C ARG A 27 2.31 -0.91 23.62
N HIS A 28 1.81 -2.09 23.92
CA HIS A 28 1.40 -2.50 25.27
C HIS A 28 2.30 -3.61 25.85
N ASP A 29 3.40 -3.92 25.16
CA ASP A 29 4.40 -4.89 25.60
C ASP A 29 5.57 -4.20 26.35
N ASN A 30 6.61 -4.95 26.72
CA ASN A 30 7.78 -4.45 27.47
C ASN A 30 8.67 -3.46 26.70
N HIS A 31 8.20 -2.88 25.59
CA HIS A 31 8.94 -1.87 24.85
C HIS A 31 8.73 -0.48 25.46
N LYS A 32 9.80 0.33 25.47
CA LYS A 32 9.83 1.63 26.15
C LYS A 32 9.26 2.79 25.33
N GLU A 33 8.92 2.59 24.06
CA GLU A 33 8.40 3.64 23.20
C GLU A 33 7.36 3.12 22.19
N ASP A 34 6.38 3.97 21.90
CA ASP A 34 5.43 3.77 20.82
C ASP A 34 6.11 3.87 19.46
N LEU A 35 5.49 3.23 18.47
CA LEU A 35 5.92 3.30 17.08
C LEU A 35 5.06 4.26 16.28
N TYR A 36 5.66 4.81 15.23
CA TYR A 36 5.02 5.75 14.32
C TYR A 36 5.19 5.32 12.87
N HIS A 37 4.17 5.56 12.06
CA HIS A 37 4.12 5.21 10.65
C HIS A 37 3.68 6.41 9.84
N TYR A 38 4.50 6.85 8.89
CA TYR A 38 4.02 7.67 7.79
C TYR A 38 3.21 6.79 6.82
N VAL A 39 1.96 7.16 6.54
CA VAL A 39 1.03 6.38 5.72
C VAL A 39 0.29 7.29 4.75
N VAL A 40 0.28 6.91 3.47
CA VAL A 40 -0.56 7.52 2.43
C VAL A 40 -1.62 6.50 2.03
N THR A 41 -2.89 6.83 2.25
CA THR A 41 -4.03 5.93 1.94
C THR A 41 -4.98 6.49 0.90
N LYS A 42 -5.00 7.81 0.71
CA LYS A 42 -5.87 8.45 -0.29
C LYS A 42 -5.41 8.05 -1.69
N ARG A 43 -6.32 7.44 -2.46
CA ARG A 43 -6.04 6.96 -3.83
C ARG A 43 -5.49 8.08 -4.72
N LYS A 44 -6.04 9.28 -4.60
CA LYS A 44 -5.59 10.49 -5.31
C LYS A 44 -4.11 10.79 -5.02
N ASP A 45 -3.74 10.93 -3.75
CA ASP A 45 -2.36 11.20 -3.33
C ASP A 45 -1.38 10.12 -3.80
N LEU A 46 -1.81 8.84 -3.79
CA LEU A 46 -0.99 7.73 -4.29
C LEU A 46 -0.73 7.84 -5.80
N LEU A 47 -1.77 8.12 -6.58
CA LEU A 47 -1.70 8.22 -8.04
C LEU A 47 -0.99 9.49 -8.52
N GLU A 48 -1.19 10.63 -7.85
CA GLU A 48 -0.72 11.93 -8.31
C GLU A 48 0.62 12.35 -7.71
N VAL A 49 1.00 11.81 -6.54
CA VAL A 49 2.23 12.23 -5.84
C VAL A 49 3.21 11.07 -5.68
N ILE A 50 2.77 9.97 -5.06
CA ILE A 50 3.68 8.89 -4.66
C ILE A 50 4.17 8.08 -5.86
N ILE A 51 3.27 7.64 -6.74
CA ILE A 51 3.62 6.85 -7.91
C ILE A 51 4.55 7.65 -8.85
N PRO A 52 4.23 8.90 -9.24
CA PRO A 52 5.09 9.70 -10.10
C PRO A 52 6.49 9.91 -9.51
N PHE A 53 6.58 10.18 -8.21
CA PHE A 53 7.87 10.35 -7.53
C PHE A 53 8.76 9.10 -7.67
N PHE A 54 8.24 7.91 -7.34
CA PHE A 54 9.04 6.68 -7.39
C PHE A 54 9.21 6.10 -8.79
N ARG A 55 8.45 6.56 -9.80
CA ARG A 55 8.75 6.30 -11.22
C ARG A 55 9.91 7.15 -11.74
N ILE A 56 10.08 8.37 -11.21
CA ILE A 56 11.23 9.24 -11.53
C ILE A 56 12.47 8.82 -10.73
N TYR A 57 12.29 8.63 -9.42
CA TYR A 57 13.33 8.26 -8.47
C TYR A 57 13.16 6.80 -8.07
N GLU A 58 13.54 5.92 -8.98
CA GLU A 58 13.31 4.49 -8.86
C GLU A 58 13.93 3.87 -7.61
N LEU A 59 13.18 2.94 -6.99
CA LEU A 59 13.71 2.10 -5.93
C LEU A 59 14.81 1.18 -6.48
N GLN A 60 15.95 1.13 -5.79
CA GLN A 60 17.12 0.35 -6.21
C GLN A 60 17.19 -1.06 -5.60
N THR A 61 16.15 -1.47 -4.86
CA THR A 61 16.11 -2.75 -4.16
C THR A 61 15.06 -3.68 -4.78
N ALA A 62 14.95 -4.91 -4.27
CA ALA A 62 13.89 -5.86 -4.65
C ALA A 62 12.47 -5.25 -4.55
N LYS A 63 12.29 -4.19 -3.76
CA LYS A 63 11.03 -3.44 -3.63
C LYS A 63 10.57 -2.75 -4.91
N LYS A 64 11.45 -2.55 -5.91
CA LYS A 64 11.04 -1.99 -7.22
C LYS A 64 9.92 -2.82 -7.84
N LYS A 65 10.07 -4.14 -7.85
CA LYS A 65 9.07 -5.04 -8.43
C LYS A 65 7.73 -4.97 -7.70
N ASP A 66 7.76 -4.96 -6.37
CA ASP A 66 6.55 -4.82 -5.55
C ASP A 66 5.86 -3.47 -5.81
N PHE A 67 6.64 -2.40 -5.92
CA PHE A 67 6.12 -1.06 -6.22
C PHE A 67 5.45 -0.98 -7.59
N GLU A 68 6.02 -1.61 -8.63
CA GLU A 68 5.40 -1.60 -9.96
C GLU A 68 4.06 -2.34 -9.98
N LEU A 69 3.97 -3.49 -9.32
CA LEU A 69 2.70 -4.22 -9.18
C LEU A 69 1.67 -3.39 -8.38
N PHE A 70 2.11 -2.72 -7.32
CA PHE A 70 1.26 -1.81 -6.54
C PHE A 70 0.73 -0.66 -7.40
N ALA A 71 1.58 -0.04 -8.21
CA ALA A 71 1.20 1.03 -9.12
C ALA A 71 0.19 0.54 -10.17
N GLN A 72 0.40 -0.64 -10.74
CA GLN A 72 -0.54 -1.26 -11.71
C GLN A 72 -1.91 -1.53 -11.08
N CYS A 73 -1.96 -2.07 -9.86
CA CYS A 73 -3.23 -2.24 -9.14
C CYS A 73 -3.98 -0.90 -8.99
N LEU A 74 -3.29 0.18 -8.63
CA LEU A 74 -3.92 1.49 -8.48
C LEU A 74 -4.42 2.10 -9.80
N GLU A 75 -3.74 1.87 -10.92
CA GLU A 75 -4.20 2.28 -12.25
C GLU A 75 -5.46 1.49 -12.65
N LEU A 76 -5.54 0.18 -12.38
CA LEU A 76 -6.78 -0.59 -12.58
C LEU A 76 -7.92 -0.09 -11.70
N MET A 77 -7.62 0.32 -10.46
CA MET A 77 -8.61 0.90 -9.55
C MET A 77 -9.04 2.32 -9.94
N LYS A 78 -8.18 3.05 -10.66
CA LYS A 78 -8.50 4.37 -11.22
C LYS A 78 -9.48 4.25 -12.39
N ASP A 79 -9.34 3.19 -13.19
CA ASP A 79 -10.24 2.85 -14.30
C ASP A 79 -11.49 2.08 -13.86
N ASP A 80 -11.75 1.97 -12.56
CA ASP A 80 -12.84 1.19 -11.96
C ASP A 80 -12.87 -0.32 -12.33
N LYS A 81 -11.81 -0.85 -12.95
CA LYS A 81 -11.71 -2.26 -13.38
C LYS A 81 -11.81 -3.25 -12.21
N HIS A 82 -11.39 -2.83 -11.02
CA HIS A 82 -11.53 -3.58 -9.77
C HIS A 82 -12.98 -3.96 -9.40
N LEU A 83 -13.97 -3.27 -9.98
CA LEU A 83 -15.40 -3.59 -9.78
C LEU A 83 -15.86 -4.77 -10.64
N THR A 84 -15.07 -5.15 -11.66
CA THR A 84 -15.37 -6.28 -12.54
C THR A 84 -14.72 -7.55 -12.03
N HIS A 85 -15.35 -8.70 -12.30
CA HIS A 85 -14.80 -10.01 -11.94
C HIS A 85 -13.39 -10.23 -12.51
N VAL A 86 -13.20 -9.89 -13.79
CA VAL A 86 -11.90 -10.04 -14.47
C VAL A 86 -10.84 -9.12 -13.83
N GLY A 87 -11.15 -7.84 -13.63
CA GLY A 87 -10.19 -6.89 -13.04
C GLY A 87 -9.89 -7.17 -11.57
N ALA A 88 -10.86 -7.68 -10.80
CA ALA A 88 -10.63 -8.12 -9.42
C ALA A 88 -9.69 -9.34 -9.36
N ILE A 89 -9.84 -10.31 -10.27
CA ILE A 89 -8.92 -11.44 -10.40
C ILE A 89 -7.52 -10.96 -10.77
N GLU A 90 -7.41 -10.04 -11.72
CA GLU A 90 -6.12 -9.48 -12.13
C GLU A 90 -5.39 -8.80 -10.96
N ILE A 91 -6.11 -7.99 -10.18
CA ILE A 91 -5.57 -7.36 -8.96
C ILE A 91 -5.17 -8.42 -7.93
N ALA A 92 -5.96 -9.48 -7.72
CA ALA A 92 -5.63 -10.54 -6.78
C ALA A 92 -4.34 -11.28 -7.18
N LEU A 93 -4.17 -11.61 -8.47
CA LEU A 93 -2.95 -12.25 -9.00
C LEU A 93 -1.72 -11.36 -8.88
N MET A 94 -1.88 -10.03 -9.07
CA MET A 94 -0.79 -9.08 -8.80
C MET A 94 -0.45 -9.03 -7.31
N CYS A 95 -1.46 -8.99 -6.45
CA CYS A 95 -1.27 -8.99 -4.99
C CYS A 95 -0.59 -10.26 -4.48
N GLU A 96 -0.87 -11.42 -5.07
CA GLU A 96 -0.18 -12.68 -4.74
C GLU A 96 1.33 -12.60 -5.00
N LYS A 97 1.72 -11.90 -6.07
CA LYS A 97 3.12 -11.74 -6.51
C LYS A 97 3.87 -10.63 -5.75
N MET A 98 3.18 -9.84 -4.93
CA MET A 98 3.76 -8.73 -4.16
C MET A 98 4.10 -9.13 -2.72
N ASN A 99 5.29 -8.73 -2.25
CA ASN A 99 5.80 -9.01 -0.89
C ASN A 99 5.76 -10.51 -0.54
N HIS A 100 6.18 -10.90 0.68
CA HIS A 100 6.10 -12.30 1.15
C HIS A 100 4.72 -12.89 0.79
N GLN A 101 4.71 -13.93 -0.06
CA GLN A 101 3.52 -14.53 -0.71
C GLN A 101 2.27 -14.38 0.15
N LYS A 102 1.29 -13.60 -0.34
CA LYS A 102 0.04 -13.37 0.39
C LYS A 102 -0.64 -14.71 0.67
N SER A 103 -1.13 -14.87 1.90
CA SER A 103 -1.83 -16.10 2.27
C SER A 103 -3.11 -16.26 1.44
N ARG A 104 -3.52 -17.51 1.21
CA ARG A 104 -4.76 -17.85 0.50
C ARG A 104 -5.99 -17.09 1.07
N THR A 105 -6.01 -16.84 2.37
CA THR A 105 -7.07 -16.09 3.05
C THR A 105 -7.18 -14.63 2.59
N GLU A 106 -6.04 -13.97 2.37
CA GLU A 106 -6.01 -12.59 1.87
C GLU A 106 -6.51 -12.50 0.42
N LEU A 107 -6.18 -13.49 -0.41
CA LEU A 107 -6.68 -13.58 -1.78
C LEU A 107 -8.20 -13.79 -1.80
N ILE A 108 -8.71 -14.68 -0.97
CA ILE A 108 -10.15 -14.92 -0.83
C ILE A 108 -10.88 -13.65 -0.39
N ARG A 109 -10.28 -12.83 0.49
CA ARG A 109 -10.86 -11.56 0.92
C ARG A 109 -11.01 -10.58 -0.25
N ILE A 110 -10.01 -10.49 -1.12
CA ILE A 110 -10.06 -9.62 -2.32
C ILE A 110 -11.16 -10.09 -3.27
N LEU A 111 -11.31 -11.41 -3.43
CA LEU A 111 -12.27 -12.01 -4.35
C LEU A 111 -13.69 -12.15 -3.77
N ARG A 112 -13.89 -11.87 -2.48
CA ARG A 112 -15.15 -12.16 -1.76
C ARG A 112 -16.37 -11.52 -2.42
N ASP A 113 -16.25 -10.26 -2.83
CA ASP A 113 -17.38 -9.51 -3.37
C ASP A 113 -17.77 -9.98 -4.79
N GLN A 114 -16.89 -10.72 -5.47
CA GLN A 114 -17.07 -11.21 -6.83
C GLN A 114 -17.56 -12.67 -6.90
N MET A 115 -17.51 -13.40 -5.78
CA MET A 115 -18.00 -14.78 -5.69
C MET A 115 -19.52 -14.86 -5.40
N SER A 116 -20.16 -13.72 -5.15
CA SER A 116 -21.59 -13.58 -4.84
C SER A 116 -22.49 -13.73 -6.07
N ASP A 117 -21.97 -13.46 -7.28
CA ASP A 117 -22.75 -13.38 -8.53
C ASP A 117 -22.68 -14.66 -9.37
N SER A 118 -22.28 -15.79 -8.77
CA SER A 118 -22.15 -17.10 -9.45
C SER A 118 -23.21 -18.13 -9.04
N LEU A 119 -24.41 -17.69 -8.60
CA LEU A 119 -25.56 -18.55 -8.33
C LEU A 119 -26.75 -18.18 -9.21
#